data_AF-A0A7C2PI99-F1
#
_entry.id   AF-A0A7C2PI99-F1
#
_cell.length_a   1.000
_cell.length_b   1.000
_cell.length_c   1.000
_cell.angle_alpha   90.00
_cell.angle_beta   90.00
_cell.angle_gamma   90.00
#
_symmetry.space_group_name_H-M   'P 1'
#
loop_
_entity.id
_entity.type
_entity.pdbx_description
1 polymer ?
#
loop_
_entity_poly.entity_id
_entity_poly.type
_entity_poly.pdbx_seq_one_letter_code
_entity_poly.pdbx_strand_id
1 'polypeptide(L)'
;MDPSPARRLRWSMYGALVLAILAMILGGLFTVIIGLFTGQLTPDAPWQQWLAVLFPAVLIWGGGALPFGAALGFFASHIWRDV
;
A
#
# COMPACT_ATOMS: atom_id res chain seq x y z
N MET A 1 1.29 -30.70 6.73
CA MET A 1 0.43 -30.59 5.53
C MET A 1 0.67 -29.24 4.91
N ASP A 2 0.85 -29.19 3.59
CA ASP A 2 0.91 -27.92 2.87
C ASP A 2 -0.42 -27.17 2.97
N PRO A 3 -0.43 -25.83 3.15
CA PRO A 3 -1.67 -25.07 3.17
C PRO A 3 -2.39 -25.20 1.83
N SER A 4 -3.72 -25.37 1.87
CA SER A 4 -4.53 -25.53 0.66
C SER A 4 -4.36 -24.34 -0.29
N PRO A 5 -4.48 -24.53 -1.62
CA PRO A 5 -4.35 -23.44 -2.58
C PRO A 5 -5.28 -22.24 -2.27
N ALA A 6 -6.52 -22.53 -1.82
CA ALA A 6 -7.49 -21.51 -1.44
C ALA A 6 -7.02 -20.66 -0.24
N ARG A 7 -6.36 -21.28 0.74
CA ARG A 7 -5.79 -20.59 1.90
C ARG A 7 -4.63 -19.70 1.49
N ARG A 8 -3.71 -20.20 0.67
CA ARG A 8 -2.56 -19.43 0.15
C ARG A 8 -3.05 -18.18 -0.58
N LEU A 9 -4.06 -18.33 -1.45
CA LEU A 9 -4.65 -17.22 -2.19
C LEU A 9 -5.27 -16.18 -1.27
N ARG A 10 -6.08 -16.62 -0.29
CA ARG A 10 -6.75 -15.72 0.66
C ARG A 10 -5.76 -14.90 1.47
N TRP A 11 -4.74 -15.55 2.02
CA TRP A 11 -3.69 -14.86 2.79
C TRP A 11 -2.85 -13.93 1.92
N SER A 12 -2.52 -14.33 0.69
CA SER A 12 -1.82 -13.46 -0.26
C SER A 12 -2.65 -12.21 -0.58
N MET A 13 -3.95 -12.38 -0.81
CA MET A 13 -4.86 -11.26 -1.05
C MET A 13 -4.94 -10.32 0.16
N TYR A 14 -5.10 -10.85 1.37
CA TYR A 14 -5.10 -10.03 2.58
C TYR A 14 -3.78 -9.31 2.81
N GLY A 15 -2.64 -10.00 2.62
CA GLY A 15 -1.32 -9.39 2.72
C GLY A 15 -1.14 -8.26 1.70
N ALA A 16 -1.56 -8.47 0.45
CA ALA A 16 -1.52 -7.45 -0.60
C ALA A 16 -2.36 -6.22 -0.24
N LEU A 17 -3.60 -6.44 0.21
CA LEU A 17 -4.51 -5.36 0.58
C LEU A 17 -4.00 -4.57 1.80
N VAL A 18 -3.59 -5.26 2.87
CA VAL A 18 -3.09 -4.62 4.08
C VAL A 18 -1.84 -3.81 3.76
N LEU A 19 -0.88 -4.38 3.06
CA LEU A 19 0.36 -3.66 2.74
C LEU A 19 0.11 -2.50 1.79
N ALA A 20 -0.77 -2.66 0.79
CA ALA A 20 -1.14 -1.57 -0.11
C ALA A 20 -1.79 -0.41 0.66
N ILE A 21 -2.70 -0.68 1.58
CA ILE A 21 -3.34 0.36 2.42
C ILE A 21 -2.29 1.10 3.25
N LEU A 22 -1.41 0.37 3.93
CA LEU A 22 -0.35 0.98 4.74
C LEU A 22 0.60 1.82 3.89
N ALA A 23 1.00 1.32 2.72
CA ALA A 23 1.87 2.03 1.80
C ALA A 23 1.20 3.29 1.23
N MET A 24 -0.09 3.25 0.89
CA MET A 24 -0.84 4.42 0.45
C MET A 24 -0.88 5.51 1.52
N ILE A 25 -1.13 5.14 2.78
CA ILE A 25 -1.20 6.11 3.89
C ILE A 25 0.19 6.71 4.16
N LEU A 26 1.20 5.88 4.37
CA LEU A 26 2.55 6.34 4.72
C LEU A 26 3.24 7.05 3.55
N GLY A 27 3.15 6.48 2.35
CA GLY A 27 3.71 7.06 1.13
C GLY A 27 2.97 8.33 0.70
N GLY A 28 1.65 8.38 0.86
CA GLY A 28 0.86 9.59 0.65
C GLY A 28 1.28 10.71 1.60
N LEU A 29 1.36 10.42 2.91
CA LEU A 29 1.83 11.37 3.91
C LEU A 29 3.24 11.88 3.61
N PHE A 30 4.16 10.98 3.26
CA PHE A 30 5.52 11.35 2.89
C PHE A 30 5.55 12.26 1.65
N THR A 31 4.75 11.93 0.62
CA THR A 31 4.65 12.75 -0.59
C THR A 31 4.11 14.15 -0.29
N VAL A 32 3.09 14.27 0.59
CA VAL A 32 2.57 15.56 1.04
C VAL A 32 3.65 16.37 1.75
N ILE A 33 4.38 15.76 2.69
CA ILE A 33 5.45 16.43 3.43
C ILE A 33 6.51 16.97 2.47
N ILE A 34 7.02 16.13 1.56
CA ILE A 34 8.00 16.55 0.56
C ILE A 34 7.43 17.64 -0.35
N GLY A 35 6.17 17.52 -0.77
CA GLY A 35 5.49 18.53 -1.59
C GLY A 35 5.43 19.90 -0.93
N LEU A 36 5.14 19.95 0.38
CA LEU A 36 5.15 21.17 1.17
C LEU A 36 6.55 21.75 1.30
N PHE A 37 7.56 20.93 1.59
CA PHE A 37 8.96 21.38 1.73
C PHE A 37 9.59 21.86 0.42
N THR A 38 9.19 21.29 -0.71
CA THR A 38 9.70 21.64 -2.05
C THR A 38 8.92 22.77 -2.71
N GLY A 39 7.84 23.26 -2.10
CA GLY A 39 6.96 24.27 -2.66
C GLY A 39 6.08 23.75 -3.81
N GLN A 40 6.07 22.44 -4.08
CA GLN A 40 5.17 21.81 -5.05
C GLN A 40 3.72 21.78 -4.57
N LEU A 41 3.50 21.90 -3.26
CA LEU A 41 2.19 21.99 -2.62
C LEU A 41 2.23 23.13 -1.61
N THR A 42 1.21 23.98 -1.61
CA THR A 42 1.03 25.01 -0.58
C THR A 42 -0.10 24.61 0.37
N PRO A 43 -0.09 25.06 1.63
CA PRO A 43 -1.18 24.78 2.57
C PRO A 43 -2.55 25.24 2.04
N ASP A 44 -2.55 26.34 1.30
CA ASP A 44 -3.75 26.97 0.74
C ASP A 44 -4.04 26.49 -0.69
N ALA A 45 -3.36 25.42 -1.14
CA ALA A 45 -3.47 24.92 -2.50
C ALA A 45 -4.91 24.48 -2.83
N PRO A 46 -5.40 24.75 -4.05
CA PRO A 46 -6.69 24.27 -4.48
C PRO A 46 -6.71 22.73 -4.53
N TRP A 47 -7.90 22.15 -4.36
CA TRP A 47 -8.09 20.69 -4.32
C TRP A 47 -7.54 19.96 -5.57
N GLN A 48 -7.49 20.62 -6.73
CA GLN A 48 -6.91 20.02 -7.95
C GLN A 48 -5.43 19.72 -7.80
N GLN A 49 -4.68 20.60 -7.12
CA GLN A 49 -3.25 20.41 -6.87
C GLN A 49 -3.02 19.28 -5.85
N TRP A 50 -3.87 19.21 -4.82
CA TRP A 50 -3.87 18.09 -3.89
C TRP A 50 -4.09 16.76 -4.59
N LEU A 51 -5.05 16.67 -5.52
CA LEU A 51 -5.26 15.47 -6.31
C LEU A 51 -4.09 15.17 -7.23
N ALA A 52 -3.51 16.17 -7.89
CA ALA A 52 -2.36 15.99 -8.76
C ALA A 52 -1.15 15.39 -8.01
N VAL A 53 -1.02 15.64 -6.71
CA VAL A 53 0.03 15.06 -5.86
C VAL A 53 -0.40 13.70 -5.27
N LEU A 54 -1.59 13.65 -4.65
CA LEU A 54 -2.03 12.48 -3.89
C LEU A 54 -2.46 11.31 -4.77
N PHE A 55 -3.11 11.56 -5.91
CA PHE A 55 -3.61 10.49 -6.76
C PHE A 55 -2.45 9.64 -7.34
N PRO A 56 -1.41 10.24 -7.96
CA PRO A 56 -0.25 9.46 -8.39
C PRO A 56 0.47 8.79 -7.22
N ALA A 57 0.58 9.45 -6.06
CA ALA A 57 1.21 8.86 -4.87
C ALA A 57 0.49 7.59 -4.43
N VAL A 58 -0.83 7.62 -4.32
CA VAL A 58 -1.66 6.46 -3.97
C VAL A 58 -1.44 5.31 -4.96
N LEU A 59 -1.41 5.60 -6.26
CA LEU A 59 -1.18 4.58 -7.30
C LEU A 59 0.23 3.97 -7.22
N ILE A 60 1.26 4.81 -7.08
CA ILE A 60 2.67 4.37 -7.05
C ILE A 60 2.95 3.56 -5.77
N TRP A 61 2.60 4.11 -4.60
CA TRP A 61 2.87 3.46 -3.33
C TRP A 61 1.97 2.24 -3.10
N GLY A 62 0.68 2.37 -3.36
CA GLY A 62 -0.27 1.26 -3.23
C GLY A 62 0.00 0.15 -4.23
N GLY A 63 0.13 0.50 -5.52
CA GLY A 63 0.42 -0.46 -6.59
C GLY A 63 1.78 -1.13 -6.40
N GLY A 64 2.80 -0.36 -6.04
CA GLY A 64 4.14 -0.88 -5.75
C GLY A 64 4.16 -1.87 -4.59
N ALA A 65 3.28 -1.70 -3.59
CA ALA A 65 3.20 -2.58 -2.43
C ALA A 65 2.45 -3.90 -2.67
N LEU A 66 1.57 -3.97 -3.67
CA LEU A 66 0.77 -5.18 -3.98
C LEU A 66 1.60 -6.47 -4.09
N PRO A 67 2.66 -6.56 -4.92
CA PRO A 67 3.43 -7.79 -5.07
C PRO A 67 4.13 -8.21 -3.76
N PHE A 68 4.63 -7.24 -2.98
CA PHE A 68 5.30 -7.52 -1.71
C PHE A 68 4.30 -8.02 -0.66
N GLY A 69 3.14 -7.38 -0.56
CA GLY A 69 2.09 -7.80 0.37
C GLY A 69 1.55 -9.18 0.00
N ALA A 70 1.39 -9.46 -1.30
CA ALA A 70 1.00 -10.78 -1.78
C ALA A 70 2.03 -11.86 -1.38
N ALA A 71 3.33 -11.59 -1.57
CA ALA A 71 4.38 -12.49 -1.17
C ALA A 71 4.40 -12.71 0.36
N LEU A 72 4.29 -11.65 1.15
CA LEU A 72 4.22 -11.74 2.62
C LEU A 72 3.02 -12.58 3.07
N GLY A 73 1.85 -12.34 2.50
CA GLY A 73 0.65 -13.13 2.77
C GLY A 73 0.81 -14.61 2.40
N PHE A 74 1.42 -14.89 1.24
CA PHE A 74 1.73 -16.26 0.83
C PHE A 74 2.61 -16.97 1.87
N PHE A 75 3.70 -16.36 2.31
CA PHE A 75 4.58 -16.95 3.33
C PHE A 75 3.91 -17.05 4.70
N ALA A 76 3.16 -16.03 5.11
CA ALA A 76 2.38 -16.03 6.34
C ALA A 76 1.39 -17.21 6.41
N SER A 77 0.81 -17.61 5.28
CA SER A 77 -0.10 -18.76 5.20
C SER A 77 0.53 -20.09 5.60
N HIS A 78 1.86 -20.20 5.49
CA HIS A 78 2.65 -21.38 5.89
C HIS A 78 3.06 -21.35 7.36
N ILE A 79 3.18 -20.15 7.95
CA ILE A 79 3.58 -19.95 9.35
C ILE A 79 2.38 -20.16 10.28
N TRP A 80 1.26 -19.48 10.02
CA TRP A 80 0.08 -19.49 10.91
C TRP A 80 -0.90 -20.61 10.61
N ARG A 81 -0.39 -21.84 10.44
CA ARG A 81 -1.15 -23.05 10.07
C ARG A 81 -2.32 -23.41 10.99
N ASP A 82 -2.33 -22.92 12.22
CA ASP A 82 -3.27 -23.34 13.27
C ASP A 82 -4.53 -22.45 13.37
N VAL A 83 -4.62 -21.41 12.53
CA VAL A 83 -5.82 -20.56 12.36
C VAL A 83 -6.57 -20.93 11.09
#